data_AF-A0A383C7G1-F1
#
_entry.id   AF-A0A383C7G1-F1
#
_cell.length_a   1.000
_cell.length_b   1.000
_cell.length_c   1.000
_cell.angle_alpha   90.00
_cell.angle_beta   90.00
_cell.angle_gamma   90.00
#
_symmetry.space_group_name_H-M   'P 1'
#
loop_
_entity.id
_entity.type
_entity.pdbx_description
1 polymer ?
#
loop_
_entity_poly.entity_id
_entity_poly.type
_entity_poly.pdbx_seq_one_letter_code
_entity_poly.pdbx_strand_id
1 'polypeptide(L)'
;MTHSTKDLPDKQESVKSGEAEITSERKLETLEARQLAKRYQLEFIDMDEFHIDQELFRSIPADLMFRYSFVPLRREGQTLVIVAS
;
A
#
# COMPACT_ATOMS: atom_id res chain seq x y z
N MET A 1 -15.39 -56.08 0.87
CA MET A 1 -14.68 -55.56 -0.30
C MET A 1 -15.70 -54.72 -1.05
N THR A 2 -15.67 -53.39 -1.03
CA THR A 2 -14.64 -52.54 -1.61
C THR A 2 -14.50 -51.20 -0.85
N HIS A 3 -13.30 -50.63 -0.96
CA HIS A 3 -12.74 -49.53 -0.18
C HIS A 3 -13.38 -48.16 -0.45
N SER A 4 -13.42 -47.35 0.61
CA SER A 4 -13.45 -45.89 0.56
C SER A 4 -12.37 -45.33 -0.37
N THR A 5 -12.74 -44.36 -1.21
CA THR A 5 -11.85 -43.27 -1.60
C THR A 5 -12.59 -41.97 -1.33
N LYS A 6 -12.10 -41.29 -0.30
CA LYS A 6 -12.48 -39.95 0.12
C LYS A 6 -11.67 -38.99 -0.73
N ASP A 7 -12.22 -38.54 -1.86
CA ASP A 7 -11.65 -37.42 -2.59
C ASP A 7 -11.96 -36.14 -1.82
N LEU A 8 -10.95 -35.66 -1.10
CA LEU A 8 -10.95 -34.36 -0.47
C LEU A 8 -10.52 -33.34 -1.54
N PRO A 9 -11.34 -32.33 -1.89
CA PRO A 9 -10.94 -31.37 -2.90
C PRO A 9 -9.79 -30.50 -2.39
N ASP A 10 -8.87 -30.26 -3.33
CA ASP A 10 -7.57 -29.64 -3.20
C ASP A 10 -7.66 -28.19 -2.70
N LYS A 11 -6.88 -27.85 -1.66
CA LYS A 11 -6.93 -26.55 -0.96
C LYS A 11 -6.31 -25.39 -1.79
N GLN A 12 -6.02 -25.62 -3.07
CA GLN A 12 -5.20 -24.73 -3.89
C GLN A 12 -5.99 -23.72 -4.76
N GLU A 13 -7.29 -23.92 -4.99
CA GLU A 13 -8.09 -23.00 -5.82
C GLU A 13 -8.47 -21.69 -5.11
N SER A 14 -8.64 -21.68 -3.79
CA SER A 14 -9.02 -20.46 -3.05
C SER A 14 -7.92 -19.40 -2.95
N VAL A 15 -6.65 -19.78 -3.09
CA VAL A 15 -5.52 -18.84 -2.89
C VAL A 15 -5.29 -18.01 -4.16
N LYS A 16 -5.47 -18.61 -5.34
CA LYS A 16 -5.21 -17.97 -6.65
C LYS A 16 -6.20 -16.85 -7.00
N SER A 17 -7.43 -16.93 -6.52
CA SER A 17 -8.46 -15.90 -6.74
C SER A 17 -8.17 -14.64 -5.94
N GLY A 18 -7.72 -14.78 -4.68
CA GLY A 18 -7.40 -13.64 -3.82
C GLY A 18 -6.18 -12.84 -4.31
N GLU A 19 -5.14 -13.51 -4.78
CA GLU A 19 -3.94 -12.84 -5.29
C GLU A 19 -4.20 -12.02 -6.56
N ALA A 20 -5.07 -12.51 -7.46
CA ALA A 20 -5.44 -11.80 -8.68
C ALA A 20 -6.28 -10.55 -8.38
N GLU A 21 -7.21 -10.66 -7.43
CA GLU A 21 -8.10 -9.58 -6.99
C GLU A 21 -7.31 -8.46 -6.28
N ILE A 22 -6.46 -8.82 -5.30
CA ILE A 22 -5.57 -7.88 -4.59
C ILE A 22 -4.60 -7.16 -5.56
N THR A 23 -4.13 -7.86 -6.59
CA THR A 23 -3.25 -7.26 -7.62
C THR A 23 -4.02 -6.29 -8.52
N SER A 24 -5.30 -6.54 -8.77
CA SER A 24 -6.14 -5.66 -9.57
C SER A 24 -6.51 -4.37 -8.81
N GLU A 25 -6.82 -4.49 -7.52
CA GLU A 25 -7.14 -3.36 -6.64
C GLU A 25 -5.94 -2.41 -6.50
N ARG A 26 -4.76 -2.93 -6.18
CA ARG A 26 -3.53 -2.11 -6.10
C ARG A 26 -3.22 -1.37 -7.40
N LYS A 27 -3.49 -1.98 -8.56
CA LYS A 27 -3.32 -1.32 -9.86
C LYS A 27 -4.30 -0.17 -10.05
N LEU A 28 -5.54 -0.33 -9.60
CA LEU A 28 -6.55 0.73 -9.66
C LEU A 28 -6.16 1.91 -8.76
N GLU A 29 -5.81 1.63 -7.50
CA GLU A 29 -5.34 2.65 -6.54
C GLU A 29 -4.10 3.40 -7.08
N THR A 30 -3.15 2.68 -7.68
CA THR A 30 -1.97 3.28 -8.30
C THR A 30 -2.34 4.20 -9.46
N LEU A 31 -3.31 3.81 -10.29
CA LEU A 31 -3.78 4.64 -11.41
C LEU A 31 -4.45 5.92 -10.90
N GLU A 32 -5.29 5.82 -9.87
CA GLU A 32 -5.96 6.96 -9.25
C GLU A 32 -4.96 7.94 -8.64
N ALA A 33 -4.00 7.44 -7.85
CA ALA A 33 -2.96 8.26 -7.24
C ALA A 33 -2.07 8.96 -8.29
N ARG A 34 -1.71 8.28 -9.38
CA ARG A 34 -0.97 8.90 -10.51
C ARG A 34 -1.78 9.99 -11.21
N GLN A 35 -3.09 9.79 -11.36
CA GLN A 35 -3.97 10.82 -11.93
C GLN A 35 -4.09 12.04 -11.01
N LEU A 36 -4.17 11.82 -9.69
CA LEU A 36 -4.21 12.88 -8.69
C LEU A 36 -2.93 13.71 -8.71
N ALA A 37 -1.78 13.04 -8.67
CA ALA A 37 -0.46 13.67 -8.77
C ALA A 37 -0.35 14.51 -10.04
N LYS A 38 -0.73 13.96 -11.20
CA LYS A 38 -0.74 14.70 -12.48
C LYS A 38 -1.64 15.93 -12.45
N ARG A 39 -2.83 15.83 -11.84
CA ARG A 39 -3.80 16.94 -11.75
C ARG A 39 -3.25 18.09 -10.90
N TYR A 40 -2.57 17.77 -9.80
CA TYR A 40 -1.99 18.77 -8.90
C TYR A 40 -0.55 19.16 -9.26
N GLN A 41 -0.01 18.63 -10.37
CA GLN A 41 1.40 18.80 -10.77
C GLN A 41 2.38 18.39 -9.64
N LEU A 42 2.00 17.37 -8.87
CA LEU A 42 2.80 16.77 -7.82
C LEU A 42 3.53 15.54 -8.36
N GLU A 43 4.61 15.17 -7.68
CA GLU A 43 5.33 13.94 -7.93
C GLU A 43 4.54 12.75 -7.37
N PHE A 44 4.42 11.68 -8.15
CA PHE A 44 3.93 10.40 -7.65
C PHE A 44 5.12 9.61 -7.09
N ILE A 45 5.04 9.22 -5.82
CA ILE A 45 6.08 8.45 -5.13
C ILE A 45 5.57 7.02 -4.92
N ASP A 46 6.38 6.05 -5.35
CA ASP A 46 6.17 4.66 -5.00
C ASP A 46 6.74 4.38 -3.61
N MET A 47 5.86 4.04 -2.66
CA MET A 47 6.25 3.80 -1.27
C MET A 47 6.96 2.45 -1.09
N ASP A 48 6.83 1.50 -2.03
CA ASP A 48 7.53 0.22 -1.98
C ASP A 48 9.03 0.37 -2.26
N GLU A 49 9.41 1.39 -3.05
CA GLU A 49 10.80 1.68 -3.40
C GLU A 49 11.45 2.70 -2.44
N PHE A 50 10.66 3.42 -1.66
CA PHE A 50 11.14 4.52 -0.83
C PHE A 50 11.50 4.11 0.59
N HIS A 51 12.66 4.55 1.08
CA HIS A 51 13.10 4.32 2.46
C HIS A 51 12.70 5.50 3.35
N ILE A 52 11.76 5.26 4.25
CA ILE A 52 11.33 6.25 5.25
C ILE A 52 12.40 6.39 6.34
N ASP A 53 12.76 7.63 6.67
CA ASP A 53 13.60 7.93 7.82
C ASP A 53 12.87 7.57 9.12
N GLN A 54 13.38 6.57 9.82
CA GLN A 54 12.77 6.04 11.04
C GLN A 54 12.80 7.04 12.21
N GLU A 55 13.83 7.89 12.30
CA GLU A 55 13.93 8.89 13.35
C GLU A 55 12.90 10.00 13.11
N LEU A 56 12.78 10.46 11.86
CA LEU A 56 11.74 11.41 11.47
C LEU A 56 10.34 10.86 11.74
N PHE A 57 10.07 9.61 11.34
CA PHE A 57 8.78 8.97 11.55
C PHE A 57 8.39 8.90 13.03
N ARG A 58 9.36 8.60 13.91
CA ARG A 58 9.14 8.57 15.37
C ARG A 58 9.01 9.96 16.00
N SER A 59 9.55 10.99 15.35
CA SER A 59 9.47 12.37 15.83
C SER A 59 8.08 13.00 15.63
N ILE A 60 7.26 12.45 14.73
CA ILE A 60 5.93 12.96 14.43
C ILE A 60 4.87 12.09 15.11
N PRO A 61 3.91 12.67 15.84
CA PRO A 61 2.82 11.93 16.45
C PRO A 61 1.98 11.18 15.42
N ALA A 62 1.75 9.88 15.67
CA ALA A 62 0.98 9.04 14.76
C ALA A 62 -0.47 9.51 14.61
N ASP A 63 -1.08 10.06 15.67
CA ASP A 63 -2.45 10.60 15.62
C ASP A 63 -2.60 11.71 14.58
N LEU A 64 -1.57 12.53 14.41
CA LEU A 64 -1.54 13.60 13.41
C LEU A 64 -1.43 13.01 11.99
N MET A 65 -0.58 12.01 11.79
CA MET A 65 -0.47 11.29 10.52
C MET A 65 -1.80 10.65 10.11
N PHE A 66 -2.47 9.95 11.04
CA PHE A 66 -3.75 9.31 10.76
C PHE A 66 -4.89 10.31 10.56
N ARG A 67 -4.92 11.40 11.34
CA ARG A 67 -5.98 12.41 11.24
C ARG A 67 -5.98 13.12 9.89
N TYR A 68 -4.80 13.35 9.33
CA TYR A 68 -4.64 14.06 8.06
C TYR A 68 -4.24 13.13 6.90
N SER A 69 -4.29 11.81 7.11
CA SER A 69 -3.99 10.77 6.12
C SER A 69 -2.67 11.01 5.37
N PHE A 70 -1.58 11.23 6.10
CA PHE A 70 -0.26 11.41 5.48
C PHE A 70 0.84 10.61 6.17
N VAL A 71 1.93 10.41 5.43
CA VAL A 71 3.18 9.81 5.92
C VAL A 71 4.34 10.79 5.69
N PRO A 72 5.21 11.03 6.68
CA PRO A 72 6.37 11.89 6.49
C PRO A 72 7.40 11.21 5.58
N LEU A 73 7.83 11.95 4.56
CA LEU A 73 8.82 11.47 3.59
C LEU A 73 10.23 11.84 4.03
N ARG A 74 10.45 13.14 4.26
CA ARG A 74 11.75 13.71 4.63
C ARG A 74 11.58 15.10 5.21
N ARG A 75 12.61 15.57 5.91
CA ARG A 75 12.69 16.92 6.45
C ARG A 75 13.73 17.74 5.72
N GLU A 76 13.33 18.90 5.23
CA GLU A 76 14.19 19.85 4.54
C GLU A 76 14.27 21.12 5.40
N GLY A 77 15.17 21.11 6.40
CA GLY A 77 15.29 22.18 7.38
C GLY A 77 14.03 22.35 8.24
N GLN A 78 13.27 23.41 7.98
CA GLN A 78 11.99 23.69 8.63
C GLN A 78 10.76 23.18 7.86
N THR A 79 10.97 22.64 6.66
CA THR A 79 9.90 22.08 5.83
C THR A 79 9.80 20.58 6.04
N LEU A 80 8.58 20.08 6.21
CA LEU A 80 8.28 18.64 6.21
C LEU A 80 7.65 18.27 4.87
N VAL A 81 8.30 17.38 4.14
CA VAL A 81 7.74 16.78 2.92
C VAL A 81 6.92 15.57 3.31
N ILE A 82 5.70 15.48 2.80
CA ILE A 82 4.74 14.42 3.13
C ILE A 82 4.26 13.71 1.86
N VAL A 83 3.79 12.48 2.04
CA VAL A 83 3.00 11.73 1.06
C VAL A 83 1.59 11.61 1.60
N ALA A 84 0.59 11.87 0.76
CA ALA A 84 -0.83 11.72 1.07
C ALA A 84 -1.45 10.73 0.08
N SER A 85 -2.43 9.94 0.55
CA SER A 85 -3.18 8.98 -0.28
C SER A 85 -4.40 9.63 -0.91
#